data_AF-A0AAU6WVI0-F1
#
_entry.id   AF-A0AAU6WVI0-F1
#
_cell.length_a   1.000
_cell.length_b   1.000
_cell.length_c   1.000
_cell.angle_alpha   90.00
_cell.angle_beta   90.00
_cell.angle_gamma   90.00
#
_symmetry.space_group_name_H-M   'P 1'
#
loop_
_entity.id
_entity.type
_entity.pdbx_description
1 polymer ?
#
loop_
_entity_poly.entity_id
_entity_poly.type
_entity_poly.pdbx_seq_one_letter_code
_entity_poly.pdbx_strand_id
1 'polypeptide(L)'
;MKKIVLYLLLLNSCSQTADHKQIIHNKEQQITDEINDKSSSLKNSSGQKAHATFETYVNNKSFFIRTFDINKDGIADKVISNAAYQGEDLFVFFGNKAGGYDEVLETTNFSEDGGNVIKDIVEIPGSKGFMVKTYFPDRGYYEKEFYIIPENDTWILKHTIYKTMSDVSENAVKYICDVIQNIDITKSGWSEKLKTIPAENERNRKCRTEGVENSAKQYTIQDPDGYTNLRKDKGTSSPILQKINSGENIEVINTNGDWFLIKTKKGLTGYVHKSRVQVN
;
A
#
# COMPACT_ATOMS: atom_id res chain seq x y z
N MET A 1 -61.51 21.45 12.25
CA MET A 1 -61.15 22.69 12.98
C MET A 1 -60.63 22.31 14.36
N LYS A 2 -59.41 22.79 14.68
CA LYS A 2 -58.78 23.05 16.00
C LYS A 2 -58.45 21.89 16.98
N LYS A 3 -57.15 21.91 17.32
CA LYS A 3 -56.40 21.23 18.39
C LYS A 3 -56.89 21.57 19.81
N ILE A 4 -56.70 20.64 20.74
CA ILE A 4 -56.63 20.80 22.21
C ILE A 4 -55.41 19.96 22.67
N VAL A 5 -54.25 20.57 23.01
CA VAL A 5 -53.77 21.00 24.36
C VAL A 5 -53.73 19.82 25.35
N LEU A 6 -52.60 19.13 25.54
CA LEU A 6 -51.43 19.42 26.39
C LEU A 6 -51.75 19.48 27.90
N TYR A 7 -51.35 18.46 28.69
CA TYR A 7 -50.35 18.59 29.77
C TYR A 7 -49.97 17.27 30.48
N LEU A 8 -48.71 17.28 30.94
CA LEU A 8 -47.85 16.32 31.67
C LEU A 8 -48.39 15.62 32.94
N LEU A 9 -48.06 14.32 33.15
CA LEU A 9 -47.14 13.74 34.17
C LEU A 9 -47.46 12.25 34.55
N LEU A 10 -46.41 11.42 34.42
CA LEU A 10 -45.98 10.17 35.10
C LEU A 10 -46.94 9.15 35.79
N LEU A 11 -46.62 7.87 35.52
CA LEU A 11 -46.82 6.60 36.27
C LEU A 11 -48.09 5.73 36.05
N ASN A 12 -47.81 4.54 35.48
CA ASN A 12 -48.35 3.19 35.75
C ASN A 12 -49.85 2.90 35.57
N SER A 13 -50.15 2.06 34.58
CA SER A 13 -50.75 0.75 34.88
C SER A 13 -50.43 -0.27 33.78
N CYS A 14 -50.32 -1.50 34.24
CA CYS A 14 -49.69 -2.66 33.65
C CYS A 14 -50.54 -3.33 32.56
N SER A 15 -49.88 -4.19 31.77
CA SER A 15 -50.43 -5.25 30.92
C SER A 15 -50.80 -4.87 29.47
N GLN A 16 -49.79 -4.84 28.60
CA GLN A 16 -49.88 -5.36 27.21
C GLN A 16 -48.53 -5.38 26.46
N THR A 17 -47.39 -5.52 27.15
CA THR A 17 -46.05 -5.49 26.51
C THR A 17 -45.36 -6.86 26.37
N ALA A 18 -46.07 -7.97 26.59
CA ALA A 18 -45.50 -9.32 26.46
C ALA A 18 -45.65 -9.90 25.04
N ASP A 19 -46.77 -9.67 24.34
CA ASP A 19 -47.00 -10.29 23.03
C ASP A 19 -46.19 -9.66 21.89
N HIS A 20 -45.92 -8.35 21.94
CA HIS A 20 -45.18 -7.67 20.87
C HIS A 20 -43.67 -7.99 20.86
N LYS A 21 -43.08 -8.35 22.01
CA LYS A 21 -41.67 -8.80 22.08
C LYS A 21 -41.50 -10.24 21.60
N GLN A 22 -42.49 -11.11 21.86
CA GLN A 22 -42.47 -12.50 21.42
C GLN A 22 -42.53 -12.61 19.88
N ILE A 23 -43.32 -11.74 19.22
CA ILE A 23 -43.48 -11.75 17.77
C ILE A 23 -42.22 -11.28 17.04
N ILE A 24 -41.49 -10.30 17.58
CA ILE A 24 -40.24 -9.81 16.97
C ILE A 24 -39.11 -10.84 17.15
N HIS A 25 -39.01 -11.47 18.32
CA HIS A 25 -38.01 -12.52 18.57
C HIS A 25 -38.24 -13.76 17.68
N ASN A 26 -39.50 -14.18 17.49
CA ASN A 26 -39.83 -15.30 16.61
C ASN A 26 -39.54 -15.01 15.14
N LYS A 27 -39.66 -13.74 14.69
CA LYS A 27 -39.32 -13.34 13.32
C LYS A 27 -37.82 -13.30 13.07
N GLU A 28 -37.03 -12.89 14.07
CA GLU A 28 -35.57 -12.92 14.00
C GLU A 28 -35.03 -14.36 14.01
N GLN A 29 -35.65 -15.27 14.78
CA GLN A 29 -35.34 -16.71 14.76
C GLN A 29 -35.68 -17.36 13.41
N GLN A 30 -36.82 -17.04 12.81
CA GLN A 30 -37.22 -17.61 11.52
C GLN A 30 -36.29 -17.17 10.37
N ILE A 31 -35.74 -15.95 10.44
CA ILE A 31 -34.76 -15.44 9.47
C ILE A 31 -33.38 -16.09 9.70
N THR A 32 -32.99 -16.36 10.96
CA THR A 32 -31.72 -17.04 11.25
C THR A 32 -31.75 -18.52 10.85
N ASP A 33 -32.90 -19.17 10.96
CA ASP A 33 -33.08 -20.56 10.52
C ASP A 33 -33.10 -20.67 8.98
N GLU A 34 -33.70 -19.73 8.24
CA GLU A 34 -33.63 -19.70 6.77
C GLU A 34 -32.21 -19.39 6.22
N ILE A 35 -31.41 -18.60 6.94
CA ILE A 35 -30.00 -18.36 6.60
C ILE A 35 -29.15 -19.60 6.89
N ASN A 36 -29.42 -20.29 8.01
CA ASN A 36 -28.73 -21.52 8.37
C ASN A 36 -29.09 -22.69 7.43
N ASP A 37 -30.30 -22.74 6.90
CA ASP A 37 -30.70 -23.81 5.95
C ASP A 37 -30.16 -23.58 4.53
N LYS A 38 -29.88 -22.32 4.14
CA LYS A 38 -29.09 -22.02 2.94
C LYS A 38 -27.60 -22.33 3.12
N SER A 39 -27.07 -22.13 4.33
CA SER A 39 -25.69 -22.50 4.69
C SER A 39 -25.50 -24.02 4.82
N SER A 40 -26.53 -24.76 5.25
CA SER A 40 -26.52 -26.22 5.38
C SER A 40 -26.52 -26.95 4.03
N SER A 41 -27.05 -26.33 2.97
CA SER A 41 -27.07 -26.87 1.61
C SER A 41 -25.72 -26.87 0.86
N LEU A 42 -24.65 -26.32 1.47
CA LEU A 42 -23.28 -26.31 0.92
C LEU A 42 -22.34 -27.35 1.55
N LYS A 43 -22.83 -28.22 2.44
CA LYS A 43 -22.02 -29.32 2.99
C LYS A 43 -22.15 -30.59 2.14
N ASN A 44 -21.47 -30.61 1.00
CA ASN A 44 -21.15 -31.89 0.36
C ASN A 44 -20.08 -32.62 1.18
N SER A 45 -20.39 -33.89 1.47
CA SER A 45 -19.63 -34.80 2.31
C SER A 45 -18.34 -35.26 1.61
N SER A 46 -17.28 -34.46 1.73
CA SER A 46 -15.88 -34.85 1.75
C SER A 46 -15.12 -33.56 2.00
N GLY A 47 -14.21 -33.51 2.97
CA GLY A 47 -13.48 -32.31 3.39
C GLY A 47 -12.51 -31.75 2.33
N GLN A 48 -13.03 -31.33 1.18
CA GLN A 48 -12.37 -30.53 0.18
C GLN A 48 -13.18 -29.23 0.06
N LYS A 49 -12.54 -28.09 0.34
CA LYS A 49 -13.07 -26.79 -0.09
C LYS A 49 -13.34 -26.92 -1.59
N ALA A 50 -14.55 -26.60 -2.04
CA ALA A 50 -14.80 -26.46 -3.47
C ALA A 50 -13.83 -25.40 -4.01
N HIS A 51 -12.91 -25.79 -4.90
CA HIS A 51 -12.02 -24.82 -5.56
C HIS A 51 -12.91 -23.80 -6.27
N ALA A 52 -12.87 -22.55 -5.82
CA ALA A 52 -13.61 -21.48 -6.43
C ALA A 52 -13.09 -21.29 -7.85
N THR A 53 -13.99 -21.35 -8.85
CA THR A 53 -13.60 -21.04 -10.23
C THR A 53 -13.25 -19.56 -10.33
N PHE A 54 -12.35 -19.20 -11.27
CA PHE A 54 -11.94 -17.80 -11.53
C PHE A 54 -13.13 -16.81 -11.56
N GLU A 55 -14.26 -17.24 -12.12
CA GLU A 55 -15.52 -16.48 -12.23
C GLU A 55 -16.08 -16.01 -10.88
N THR A 56 -15.78 -16.75 -9.81
CA THR A 56 -16.18 -16.43 -8.43
C THR A 56 -15.64 -15.08 -7.97
N TYR A 57 -14.47 -14.66 -8.48
CA TYR A 57 -13.76 -13.47 -7.99
C TYR A 57 -14.04 -12.22 -8.83
N VAL A 58 -14.32 -12.37 -10.13
CA VAL A 58 -14.42 -11.24 -11.08
C VAL A 58 -15.49 -10.21 -10.69
N ASN A 59 -16.60 -10.66 -10.11
CA ASN A 59 -17.72 -9.80 -9.73
C ASN A 59 -17.78 -9.51 -8.22
N ASN A 60 -16.77 -9.92 -7.46
CA ASN A 60 -16.77 -9.79 -6.01
C ASN A 60 -15.89 -8.60 -5.57
N LYS A 61 -16.53 -7.54 -5.04
CA LYS A 61 -15.85 -6.34 -4.55
C LYS A 61 -14.94 -6.59 -3.35
N SER A 62 -15.07 -7.72 -2.67
CA SER A 62 -14.17 -8.13 -1.59
C SER A 62 -12.81 -8.58 -2.10
N PHE A 63 -12.61 -8.68 -3.43
CA PHE A 63 -11.36 -9.04 -4.07
C PHE A 63 -10.94 -8.00 -5.10
N PHE A 64 -9.65 -7.92 -5.36
CA PHE A 64 -9.10 -7.27 -6.55
C PHE A 64 -8.22 -8.25 -7.32
N ILE A 65 -8.09 -7.98 -8.62
CA ILE A 65 -7.32 -8.81 -9.54
C ILE A 65 -6.21 -7.98 -10.14
N ARG A 66 -5.02 -8.57 -10.24
CA ARG A 66 -3.89 -8.05 -11.01
C ARG A 66 -3.54 -9.05 -12.11
N THR A 67 -3.11 -8.52 -13.24
CA THR A 67 -2.81 -9.29 -14.44
C THR A 67 -1.43 -8.90 -14.95
N PHE A 68 -0.53 -9.87 -14.98
CA PHE A 68 0.82 -9.76 -15.53
C PHE A 68 1.38 -11.16 -15.74
N ASP A 69 2.40 -11.30 -16.57
CA ASP A 69 3.09 -12.57 -16.83
C ASP A 69 4.10 -12.84 -15.70
N ILE A 70 3.75 -13.76 -14.79
CA ILE A 70 4.51 -14.08 -13.57
C ILE A 70 5.64 -15.05 -13.86
N ASN A 71 5.36 -16.05 -14.70
CA ASN A 71 6.30 -17.14 -14.98
C ASN A 71 7.21 -16.88 -16.20
N LYS A 72 6.96 -15.78 -16.92
CA LYS A 72 7.65 -15.31 -18.13
C LYS A 72 7.50 -16.25 -19.32
N ASP A 73 6.31 -16.83 -19.49
CA ASP A 73 5.98 -17.70 -20.62
C ASP A 73 5.28 -16.98 -21.79
N GLY A 74 5.00 -15.67 -21.63
CA GLY A 74 4.31 -14.84 -22.61
C GLY A 74 2.79 -14.90 -22.53
N ILE A 75 2.22 -15.61 -21.56
CA ILE A 75 0.79 -15.69 -21.27
C ILE A 75 0.50 -14.85 -20.02
N ALA A 76 -0.64 -14.16 -20.01
CA ALA A 76 -1.01 -13.31 -18.89
C ALA A 76 -1.58 -14.15 -17.73
N ASP A 77 -0.96 -14.04 -16.56
CA ASP A 77 -1.39 -14.71 -15.33
C ASP A 77 -2.28 -13.79 -14.47
N LYS A 78 -2.92 -14.36 -13.46
CA LYS A 78 -3.75 -13.63 -12.49
C LYS A 78 -3.21 -13.79 -11.08
N VAL A 79 -3.15 -12.67 -10.35
CA VAL A 79 -3.06 -12.68 -8.89
C VAL A 79 -4.33 -12.07 -8.34
N ILE A 80 -5.02 -12.83 -7.50
CA ILE A 80 -6.28 -12.44 -6.86
C ILE A 80 -6.00 -12.31 -5.38
N SER A 81 -6.46 -11.23 -4.77
CA SER A 81 -6.36 -11.08 -3.33
C SER A 81 -7.56 -10.36 -2.77
N ASN A 82 -7.88 -10.62 -1.50
CA ASN A 82 -8.83 -9.79 -0.79
C ASN A 82 -8.43 -8.32 -0.87
N ALA A 83 -9.42 -7.45 -1.06
CA ALA A 83 -9.22 -6.01 -0.97
C ALA A 83 -8.95 -5.58 0.49
N ALA A 84 -8.48 -4.35 0.66
CA ALA A 84 -8.25 -3.76 1.97
C ALA A 84 -9.45 -3.98 2.91
N TYR A 85 -9.21 -4.54 4.09
CA TYR A 85 -10.21 -4.83 5.11
C TYR A 85 -11.28 -5.88 4.73
N GLN A 86 -11.03 -6.70 3.70
CA GLN A 86 -11.99 -7.70 3.20
C GLN A 86 -11.54 -9.15 3.42
N GLY A 87 -10.43 -9.36 4.12
CA GLY A 87 -9.80 -10.66 4.34
C GLY A 87 -8.33 -10.62 3.96
N GLU A 88 -7.70 -11.79 3.96
CA GLU A 88 -6.26 -11.95 3.78
C GLU A 88 -5.90 -12.99 2.72
N ASP A 89 -6.85 -13.53 1.98
CA ASP A 89 -6.59 -14.55 0.97
C ASP A 89 -5.78 -13.97 -0.21
N LEU A 90 -4.93 -14.81 -0.76
CA LEU A 90 -4.18 -14.59 -1.99
C LEU A 90 -4.13 -15.88 -2.82
N PHE A 91 -4.53 -15.75 -4.09
CA PHE A 91 -4.53 -16.84 -5.06
C PHE A 91 -3.71 -16.44 -6.30
N VAL A 92 -2.97 -17.38 -6.87
CA VAL A 92 -2.26 -17.19 -8.14
C VAL A 92 -2.73 -18.23 -9.14
N PHE A 93 -3.01 -17.77 -10.36
CA PHE A 93 -3.41 -18.61 -11.47
C PHE A 93 -2.51 -18.36 -12.67
N PHE A 94 -1.90 -19.42 -13.20
CA PHE A 94 -1.17 -19.35 -14.46
C PHE A 94 -2.13 -19.46 -15.64
N GLY A 95 -1.97 -18.59 -16.62
CA GLY A 95 -2.71 -18.68 -17.88
C GLY A 95 -2.17 -19.84 -18.71
N ASN A 96 -3.04 -20.56 -19.41
CA ASN A 96 -2.64 -21.66 -20.28
C ASN A 96 -2.99 -21.41 -21.75
N LYS A 97 -2.37 -22.19 -22.65
CA LYS A 97 -2.54 -22.05 -24.11
C LYS A 97 -3.96 -22.31 -24.61
N ALA A 98 -4.79 -22.98 -23.81
CA ALA A 98 -6.20 -23.20 -24.11
C ALA A 98 -7.09 -21.98 -23.75
N GLY A 99 -6.50 -20.91 -23.21
CA GLY A 99 -7.23 -19.72 -22.76
C GLY A 99 -7.84 -19.87 -21.36
N GLY A 100 -7.51 -20.93 -20.64
CA GLY A 100 -7.91 -21.18 -19.26
C GLY A 100 -6.87 -20.71 -18.25
N TYR A 101 -7.18 -20.97 -16.97
CA TYR A 101 -6.36 -20.59 -15.82
C TYR A 101 -6.23 -21.78 -14.87
N ASP A 102 -5.00 -22.12 -14.50
CA ASP A 102 -4.68 -23.18 -13.55
C ASP A 102 -4.24 -22.55 -12.22
N GLU A 103 -4.91 -22.89 -11.12
CA GLU A 103 -4.52 -22.41 -9.80
C GLU A 103 -3.19 -23.04 -9.38
N VAL A 104 -2.23 -22.21 -8.99
CA VAL A 104 -0.85 -22.64 -8.67
C VAL A 104 -0.39 -22.21 -7.29
N LEU A 105 -1.17 -21.38 -6.59
CA LEU A 105 -0.92 -20.96 -5.21
C LEU A 105 -2.22 -20.51 -4.53
N GLU A 106 -2.49 -21.04 -3.34
CA GLU A 106 -3.40 -20.48 -2.33
C GLU A 106 -2.56 -20.16 -1.09
N THR A 107 -2.57 -18.90 -0.65
CA THR A 107 -1.84 -18.42 0.53
C THR A 107 -2.48 -17.13 1.05
N THR A 108 -1.76 -16.35 1.85
CA THR A 108 -2.23 -15.07 2.38
C THR A 108 -1.54 -13.88 1.71
N ASN A 109 -2.18 -12.72 1.79
CA ASN A 109 -1.71 -11.45 1.22
C ASN A 109 -0.84 -10.65 2.21
N PHE A 110 -0.41 -11.28 3.30
CA PHE A 110 0.46 -10.70 4.33
C PHE A 110 -0.15 -9.51 5.09
N SER A 111 -1.48 -9.30 5.02
CA SER A 111 -2.18 -8.30 5.85
C SER A 111 -2.51 -8.79 7.27
N GLU A 112 -2.24 -10.04 7.61
CA GLU A 112 -2.62 -10.62 8.93
C GLU A 112 -1.84 -10.01 10.12
N ASP A 113 -0.66 -9.44 9.87
CA ASP A 113 0.27 -9.04 10.94
C ASP A 113 0.03 -7.62 11.44
N GLY A 114 -0.54 -7.53 12.65
CA GLY A 114 -0.45 -6.34 13.49
C GLY A 114 -1.14 -5.11 12.91
N GLY A 115 -2.19 -5.28 12.12
CA GLY A 115 -3.01 -4.21 11.53
C GLY A 115 -2.48 -3.65 10.20
N ASN A 116 -1.52 -4.31 9.55
CA ASN A 116 -1.15 -3.96 8.18
C ASN A 116 -2.31 -4.22 7.21
N VAL A 117 -2.34 -3.46 6.12
CA VAL A 117 -3.38 -3.52 5.09
C VAL A 117 -2.70 -3.73 3.75
N ILE A 118 -3.31 -4.55 2.91
CA ILE A 118 -2.87 -4.72 1.51
C ILE A 118 -2.98 -3.38 0.76
N LYS A 119 -1.87 -2.96 0.15
CA LYS A 119 -1.78 -1.74 -0.67
C LYS A 119 -1.98 -2.06 -2.14
N ASP A 120 -1.17 -2.99 -2.65
CA ASP A 120 -1.16 -3.38 -4.05
C ASP A 120 -0.40 -4.70 -4.26
N ILE A 121 -0.58 -5.29 -5.42
CA ILE A 121 0.25 -6.39 -5.91
C ILE A 121 0.78 -5.99 -7.28
N VAL A 122 2.10 -6.07 -7.46
CA VAL A 122 2.77 -5.58 -8.68
C VAL A 122 3.76 -6.62 -9.21
N GLU A 123 4.00 -6.61 -10.51
CA GLU A 123 5.01 -7.47 -11.13
C GLU A 123 6.44 -7.08 -10.69
N ILE A 124 7.37 -8.04 -10.79
CA ILE A 124 8.80 -7.76 -10.67
C ILE A 124 9.34 -7.52 -12.09
N PRO A 125 9.84 -6.30 -12.42
CA PRO A 125 10.33 -6.00 -13.75
C PRO A 125 11.46 -6.95 -14.19
N GLY A 126 11.31 -7.56 -15.37
CA GLY A 126 12.34 -8.40 -15.98
C GLY A 126 12.67 -9.71 -15.25
N SER A 127 11.91 -10.09 -14.23
CA SER A 127 12.12 -11.33 -13.46
C SER A 127 10.81 -12.07 -13.22
N LYS A 128 10.90 -13.38 -12.92
CA LYS A 128 9.73 -14.16 -12.50
C LYS A 128 9.23 -13.71 -11.14
N GLY A 129 7.95 -13.94 -10.87
CA GLY A 129 7.33 -13.64 -9.58
C GLY A 129 6.65 -12.27 -9.53
N PHE A 130 6.25 -11.90 -8.32
CA PHE A 130 5.53 -10.66 -8.05
C PHE A 130 5.83 -10.17 -6.64
N MET A 131 5.40 -8.93 -6.37
CA MET A 131 5.56 -8.28 -5.09
C MET A 131 4.21 -7.93 -4.49
N VAL A 132 3.99 -8.36 -3.25
CA VAL A 132 2.85 -7.93 -2.42
C VAL A 132 3.29 -6.75 -1.58
N LYS A 133 2.54 -5.64 -1.65
CA LYS A 133 2.82 -4.42 -0.88
C LYS A 133 1.79 -4.26 0.22
N THR A 134 2.24 -4.13 1.46
CA THR A 134 1.37 -3.79 2.59
C THR A 134 1.84 -2.53 3.29
N TYR A 135 0.94 -1.89 4.01
CA TYR A 135 1.24 -0.70 4.80
C TYR A 135 0.46 -0.72 6.10
N PHE A 136 1.00 -0.08 7.13
CA PHE A 136 0.29 0.16 8.37
C PHE A 136 -0.49 1.49 8.25
N PRO A 137 -1.83 1.50 8.38
CA PRO A 137 -2.64 2.69 8.15
C PRO A 137 -2.59 3.70 9.30
N ASP A 138 -2.29 3.24 10.52
CA ASP A 138 -2.21 4.08 11.71
C ASP A 138 -0.80 4.65 11.93
N ARG A 139 -0.71 5.68 12.79
CA ARG A 139 0.48 6.48 13.15
C ARG A 139 1.85 5.86 12.80
N GLY A 140 2.63 6.64 12.06
CA GLY A 140 3.98 6.26 11.63
C GLY A 140 3.98 5.78 10.18
N TYR A 141 5.17 5.62 9.62
CA TYR A 141 5.34 5.06 8.30
C TYR A 141 5.92 3.66 8.47
N TYR A 142 5.15 2.66 8.05
CA TYR A 142 5.59 1.27 8.02
C TYR A 142 5.01 0.58 6.80
N GLU A 143 5.86 0.29 5.81
CA GLU A 143 5.49 -0.42 4.60
C GLU A 143 6.32 -1.70 4.48
N LYS A 144 5.73 -2.74 3.92
CA LYS A 144 6.39 -4.01 3.65
C LYS A 144 6.18 -4.39 2.19
N GLU A 145 7.23 -4.90 1.58
CA GLU A 145 7.24 -5.37 0.19
C GLU A 145 7.75 -6.81 0.17
N PHE A 146 6.87 -7.76 -0.10
CA PHE A 146 7.14 -9.20 -0.07
C PHE A 146 7.38 -9.71 -1.49
N TYR A 147 8.58 -10.24 -1.75
CA TYR A 147 8.97 -10.72 -3.07
C TYR A 147 8.78 -12.24 -3.17
N ILE A 148 7.79 -12.63 -3.96
CA ILE A 148 7.33 -14.01 -4.10
C ILE A 148 7.72 -14.53 -5.47
N ILE A 149 8.52 -15.59 -5.51
CA ILE A 149 9.10 -16.13 -6.75
C ILE A 149 8.71 -17.61 -6.88
N PRO A 150 8.17 -18.03 -8.04
CA PRO A 150 7.95 -19.44 -8.32
C PRO A 150 9.28 -20.18 -8.56
N GLU A 151 9.49 -21.31 -7.91
CA GLU A 151 10.64 -22.20 -8.08
C GLU A 151 10.18 -23.64 -8.27
N ASN A 152 10.14 -24.11 -9.51
CA ASN A 152 9.56 -25.41 -9.87
C ASN A 152 8.10 -25.52 -9.38
N ASP A 153 7.80 -26.48 -8.51
CA ASP A 153 6.47 -26.72 -7.93
C ASP A 153 6.25 -26.00 -6.59
N THR A 154 7.16 -25.11 -6.19
CA THR A 154 7.04 -24.35 -4.93
C THR A 154 7.07 -22.85 -5.17
N TRP A 155 6.63 -22.10 -4.16
CA TRP A 155 6.62 -20.65 -4.15
C TRP A 155 7.46 -20.16 -2.98
N ILE A 156 8.48 -19.38 -3.29
CA ILE A 156 9.44 -18.91 -2.29
C ILE A 156 9.24 -17.43 -2.06
N LEU A 157 8.93 -17.06 -0.82
CA LEU A 157 9.17 -15.70 -0.34
C LEU A 157 10.68 -15.53 -0.18
N LYS A 158 11.32 -14.86 -1.14
CA LYS A 158 12.78 -14.70 -1.17
C LYS A 158 13.26 -13.69 -0.16
N HIS A 159 12.67 -12.51 -0.16
CA HIS A 159 13.02 -11.44 0.74
C HIS A 159 11.83 -10.51 0.99
N THR A 160 11.90 -9.79 2.10
CA THR A 160 10.95 -8.74 2.47
C THR A 160 11.71 -7.45 2.65
N ILE A 161 11.30 -6.41 1.91
CA ILE A 161 11.79 -5.07 2.11
C ILE A 161 10.88 -4.38 3.13
N TYR A 162 11.41 -4.09 4.32
CA TYR A 162 10.73 -3.30 5.34
C TYR A 162 11.14 -1.83 5.21
N LYS A 163 10.17 -0.92 5.23
CA LYS A 163 10.40 0.52 5.18
C LYS A 163 9.80 1.18 6.41
N THR A 164 10.59 1.96 7.14
CA THR A 164 10.12 2.68 8.33
C THR A 164 10.86 4.00 8.52
N MET A 165 10.26 4.95 9.22
CA MET A 165 10.91 6.23 9.55
C MET A 165 11.54 6.17 10.94
N SER A 166 12.64 6.90 11.15
CA SER A 166 13.27 7.04 12.48
C SER A 166 12.31 7.66 13.49
N ASP A 167 11.54 8.64 13.04
CA ASP A 167 10.62 9.45 13.84
C ASP A 167 9.64 10.21 12.92
N VAL A 168 8.90 11.17 13.48
CA VAL A 168 7.90 11.98 12.76
C VAL A 168 8.39 13.40 12.44
N SER A 169 9.66 13.72 12.66
CA SER A 169 10.24 15.04 12.39
C SER A 169 10.53 15.25 10.91
N GLU A 170 10.76 16.51 10.52
CA GLU A 170 11.16 16.87 9.16
C GLU A 170 12.53 16.29 8.76
N ASN A 171 13.38 15.97 9.74
CA ASN A 171 14.70 15.37 9.52
C ASN A 171 14.69 13.85 9.68
N ALA A 172 13.51 13.24 9.74
CA ALA A 172 13.37 11.81 9.92
C ALA A 172 14.01 11.05 8.76
N VAL A 173 14.73 9.99 9.10
CA VAL A 173 15.43 9.13 8.14
C VAL A 173 14.56 7.93 7.82
N LYS A 174 14.36 7.63 6.53
CA LYS A 174 13.65 6.42 6.11
C LYS A 174 14.61 5.25 6.04
N TYR A 175 14.50 4.31 6.97
CA TYR A 175 15.20 3.03 6.88
C TYR A 175 14.51 2.10 5.90
N ILE A 176 15.32 1.42 5.11
CA ILE A 176 14.89 0.40 4.17
C ILE A 176 15.75 -0.83 4.39
N CYS A 177 15.15 -1.84 4.99
CA CYS A 177 15.80 -3.05 5.42
C CYS A 177 15.39 -4.18 4.48
N ASP A 178 16.32 -4.66 3.66
CA ASP A 178 16.13 -5.85 2.85
C ASP A 178 16.46 -7.09 3.70
N VAL A 179 15.44 -7.89 4.02
CA VAL A 179 15.57 -9.06 4.88
C VAL A 179 15.34 -10.32 4.07
N ILE A 180 16.39 -11.14 3.94
CA ILE A 180 16.31 -12.44 3.26
C ILE A 180 15.41 -13.39 4.07
N GLN A 181 14.32 -13.83 3.46
CA GLN A 181 13.38 -14.79 4.04
C GLN A 181 13.77 -16.22 3.64
N ASN A 182 13.78 -16.53 2.34
CA ASN A 182 13.95 -17.86 1.76
C ASN A 182 12.98 -18.88 2.38
N ILE A 183 11.69 -18.55 2.37
CA ILE A 183 10.62 -19.37 2.96
C ILE A 183 9.73 -19.92 1.84
N ASP A 184 9.49 -21.22 1.86
CA ASP A 184 8.50 -21.87 1.01
C ASP A 184 7.08 -21.59 1.56
N ILE A 185 6.33 -20.73 0.88
CA ILE A 185 4.99 -20.29 1.28
C ILE A 185 3.88 -21.26 0.84
N THR A 186 4.24 -22.37 0.19
CA THR A 186 3.31 -23.47 -0.11
C THR A 186 3.13 -24.43 1.06
N LYS A 187 4.01 -24.37 2.08
CA LYS A 187 3.98 -25.28 3.22
C LYS A 187 3.17 -24.69 4.37
N SER A 188 2.40 -25.51 5.07
CA SER A 188 1.72 -25.08 6.30
C SER A 188 2.72 -24.55 7.34
N GLY A 189 2.27 -23.57 8.14
CA GLY A 189 3.09 -22.94 9.18
C GLY A 189 4.28 -22.12 8.64
N TRP A 190 4.27 -21.73 7.36
CA TRP A 190 5.34 -20.90 6.78
C TRP A 190 5.45 -19.53 7.48
N SER A 191 4.33 -18.98 7.95
CA SER A 191 4.27 -17.64 8.56
C SER A 191 5.04 -17.55 9.87
N GLU A 192 5.13 -18.64 10.64
CA GLU A 192 5.93 -18.72 11.88
C GLU A 192 7.43 -18.55 11.64
N LYS A 193 7.89 -18.72 10.40
CA LYS A 193 9.30 -18.63 10.00
C LYS A 193 9.68 -17.24 9.52
N LEU A 194 8.72 -16.31 9.41
CA LEU A 194 8.97 -14.95 8.93
C LEU A 194 9.97 -14.24 9.84
N LYS A 195 11.06 -13.77 9.23
CA LYS A 195 12.04 -12.93 9.91
C LYS A 195 11.53 -11.51 9.93
N THR A 196 11.64 -10.85 11.07
CA THR A 196 11.22 -9.46 11.25
C THR A 196 12.30 -8.47 10.80
N ILE A 197 11.91 -7.20 10.69
CA ILE A 197 12.85 -6.09 10.52
C ILE A 197 13.92 -6.11 11.63
N PRO A 198 15.20 -5.78 11.34
CA PRO A 198 16.23 -5.68 12.37
C PRO A 198 15.84 -4.75 13.52
N ALA A 199 16.34 -5.06 14.72
CA ALA A 199 16.20 -4.23 15.90
C ALA A 199 16.74 -2.81 15.63
N GLU A 200 16.13 -1.81 16.25
CA GLU A 200 16.38 -0.39 15.95
C GLU A 200 17.86 -0.01 16.02
N ASN A 201 18.57 -0.48 17.05
CA ASN A 201 20.00 -0.27 17.24
C ASN A 201 20.90 -0.92 16.16
N GLU A 202 20.36 -1.83 15.35
CA GLU A 202 21.07 -2.48 14.25
C GLU A 202 20.71 -1.91 12.87
N ARG A 203 19.70 -1.04 12.76
CA ARG A 203 19.21 -0.58 11.45
C ARG A 203 20.25 0.25 10.70
N ASN A 204 21.02 1.07 11.40
CA ASN A 204 22.12 1.86 10.81
C ASN A 204 23.17 1.02 10.08
N ARG A 205 23.37 -0.24 10.49
CA ARG A 205 24.36 -1.15 9.88
C ARG A 205 23.77 -2.16 8.91
N LYS A 206 22.46 -2.45 9.00
CA LYS A 206 21.78 -3.50 8.22
C LYS A 206 20.80 -2.96 7.18
N CYS A 207 20.42 -1.69 7.27
CA CYS A 207 19.42 -1.08 6.40
C CYS A 207 20.03 0.09 5.64
N ARG A 208 19.58 0.30 4.40
CA ARG A 208 19.88 1.54 3.67
C ARG A 208 18.98 2.66 4.18
N THR A 209 19.42 3.90 4.06
CA THR A 209 18.63 5.07 4.47
C THR A 209 18.27 5.93 3.26
N GLU A 210 16.99 6.19 3.06
CA GLU A 210 16.48 7.22 2.16
C GLU A 210 16.23 8.48 3.00
N GLY A 211 17.06 9.51 2.84
CA GLY A 211 16.97 10.73 3.67
C GLY A 211 18.32 11.32 4.07
N VAL A 212 19.41 10.56 3.92
CA VAL A 212 20.79 11.08 3.96
C VAL A 212 21.64 10.30 2.95
N GLU A 213 21.34 10.45 1.66
CA GLU A 213 22.45 10.46 0.71
C GLU A 213 23.09 11.85 0.82
N ASN A 214 24.15 11.94 1.62
CA ASN A 214 25.15 12.99 1.46
C ASN A 214 25.91 12.76 0.13
N SER A 215 25.19 12.84 -0.98
CA SER A 215 25.69 13.52 -2.17
C SER A 215 24.82 14.75 -2.33
N ALA A 216 25.08 15.78 -1.51
CA ALA A 216 24.61 17.11 -1.84
C ALA A 216 25.19 17.43 -3.21
N LYS A 217 24.44 17.16 -4.29
CA LYS A 217 24.74 17.64 -5.64
C LYS A 217 25.00 19.12 -5.45
N GLN A 218 26.26 19.51 -5.60
CA GLN A 218 26.64 20.90 -5.41
C GLN A 218 26.20 21.62 -6.67
N TYR A 219 25.19 22.47 -6.55
CA TYR A 219 24.72 23.24 -7.68
C TYR A 219 25.43 24.58 -7.70
N THR A 220 25.91 24.99 -8.87
CA THR A 220 26.50 26.31 -9.09
C THR A 220 25.70 27.08 -10.13
N ILE A 221 25.71 28.40 -10.03
CA ILE A 221 25.22 29.26 -11.11
C ILE A 221 26.26 29.37 -12.21
N GLN A 222 25.85 29.19 -13.46
CA GLN A 222 26.65 29.50 -14.63
C GLN A 222 25.85 30.37 -15.59
N ASP A 223 26.33 31.59 -15.80
CA ASP A 223 25.71 32.54 -16.72
C ASP A 223 26.84 33.25 -17.48
N PRO A 224 26.87 33.25 -18.83
CA PRO A 224 27.88 33.97 -19.60
C PRO A 224 27.94 35.48 -19.28
N ASP A 225 26.83 36.04 -18.78
CA ASP A 225 26.73 37.44 -18.36
C ASP A 225 27.41 37.72 -16.99
N GLY A 226 27.99 36.69 -16.35
CA GLY A 226 28.67 36.76 -15.05
C GLY A 226 27.74 36.73 -13.83
N TYR A 227 26.42 36.82 -14.04
CA TYR A 227 25.42 36.66 -12.99
C TYR A 227 24.07 36.24 -13.56
N THR A 228 23.23 35.65 -12.70
CA THR A 228 21.82 35.39 -13.01
C THR A 228 20.90 36.10 -12.02
N ASN A 229 19.64 36.31 -12.41
CA ASN A 229 18.64 36.94 -11.56
C ASN A 229 17.80 35.87 -10.85
N LEU A 230 17.80 35.89 -9.52
CA LEU A 230 16.79 35.23 -8.70
C LEU A 230 15.48 35.99 -8.84
N ARG A 231 14.41 35.32 -9.27
CA ARG A 231 13.11 35.95 -9.49
C ARG A 231 12.08 35.46 -8.49
N LYS A 232 11.05 36.26 -8.24
CA LYS A 232 9.99 35.93 -7.28
C LYS A 232 9.13 34.76 -7.75
N ASP A 233 8.89 34.66 -9.06
CA ASP A 233 8.07 33.65 -9.72
C ASP A 233 8.74 33.13 -11.00
N LYS A 234 8.17 32.06 -11.59
CA LYS A 234 8.62 31.49 -12.87
C LYS A 234 8.36 32.49 -14.00
N GLY A 235 9.43 32.96 -14.67
CA GLY A 235 9.31 33.80 -15.87
C GLY A 235 10.28 34.97 -15.91
N THR A 236 10.67 35.39 -17.11
CA THR A 236 11.64 36.49 -17.32
C THR A 236 11.11 37.88 -16.98
N SER A 237 9.78 38.04 -16.90
CA SER A 237 9.11 39.28 -16.50
C SER A 237 8.88 39.38 -14.99
N SER A 238 9.13 38.31 -14.21
CA SER A 238 8.90 38.29 -12.76
C SER A 238 9.88 39.22 -12.02
N PRO A 239 9.45 39.88 -10.92
CA PRO A 239 10.33 40.73 -10.11
C PRO A 239 11.63 40.06 -9.70
N ILE A 240 12.73 40.79 -9.80
CA ILE A 240 14.06 40.32 -9.40
C ILE A 240 14.21 40.52 -7.90
N LEU A 241 14.50 39.43 -7.18
CA LEU A 241 14.78 39.42 -5.74
C LEU A 241 16.27 39.65 -5.45
N GLN A 242 17.15 39.06 -6.26
CA GLN A 242 18.60 39.11 -6.05
C GLN A 242 19.34 38.86 -7.36
N LYS A 243 20.55 39.42 -7.50
CA LYS A 243 21.56 38.92 -8.44
C LYS A 243 22.42 37.86 -7.77
N ILE A 244 22.71 36.76 -8.46
CA ILE A 244 23.57 35.67 -8.02
C ILE A 244 24.71 35.57 -9.02
N ASN A 245 25.96 35.75 -8.59
CA ASN A 245 27.10 35.71 -9.51
C ASN A 245 27.35 34.28 -10.00
N SER A 246 27.92 34.16 -11.20
CA SER A 246 28.37 32.89 -11.72
C SER A 246 29.48 32.30 -10.85
N GLY A 247 29.49 30.99 -10.69
CA GLY A 247 30.32 30.25 -9.75
C GLY A 247 29.78 30.19 -8.32
N GLU A 248 28.71 30.92 -7.97
CA GLU A 248 28.12 30.81 -6.63
C GLU A 248 27.37 29.49 -6.45
N ASN A 249 27.67 28.81 -5.32
CA ASN A 249 26.89 27.65 -4.89
C ASN A 249 25.48 28.07 -4.47
N ILE A 250 24.51 27.24 -4.84
CA ILE A 250 23.09 27.38 -4.49
C ILE A 250 22.54 26.05 -3.98
N GLU A 251 21.47 26.12 -3.20
CA GLU A 251 20.67 24.96 -2.82
C GLU A 251 19.47 24.87 -3.77
N VAL A 252 19.33 23.77 -4.49
CA VAL A 252 18.16 23.56 -5.37
C VAL A 252 17.07 22.83 -4.58
N ILE A 253 15.94 23.52 -4.40
CA ILE A 253 14.79 23.03 -3.62
C ILE A 253 13.82 22.26 -4.53
N ASN A 254 13.61 22.72 -5.77
CA ASN A 254 12.67 22.10 -6.71
C ASN A 254 13.12 22.26 -8.16
N THR A 255 13.09 21.17 -8.93
CA THR A 255 13.53 21.11 -10.34
C THR A 255 12.37 20.94 -11.34
N ASN A 256 11.13 21.17 -10.92
CA ASN A 256 9.95 20.95 -11.76
C ASN A 256 9.77 22.05 -12.83
N GLY A 257 10.11 21.69 -14.06
CA GLY A 257 9.99 22.52 -15.26
C GLY A 257 11.25 23.33 -15.55
N ASP A 258 11.12 24.39 -16.33
CA ASP A 258 12.27 25.19 -16.78
C ASP A 258 12.78 26.20 -15.75
N TRP A 259 12.04 26.39 -14.66
CA TRP A 259 12.36 27.32 -13.59
C TRP A 259 12.53 26.58 -12.28
N PHE A 260 13.78 26.49 -11.81
CA PHE A 260 14.13 25.82 -10.58
C PHE A 260 13.92 26.77 -9.41
N LEU A 261 13.29 26.27 -8.35
CA LEU A 261 13.23 26.95 -7.05
C LEU A 261 14.53 26.67 -6.32
N ILE A 262 15.24 27.73 -5.94
CA ILE A 262 16.54 27.62 -5.29
C ILE A 262 16.59 28.52 -4.06
N LYS A 263 17.56 28.26 -3.18
CA LYS A 263 17.91 29.12 -2.05
C LYS A 263 19.37 29.57 -2.17
N THR A 264 19.60 30.86 -2.03
CA THR A 264 20.94 31.45 -2.10
C THR A 264 21.67 31.29 -0.77
N LYS A 265 23.00 31.47 -0.77
CA LYS A 265 23.80 31.54 0.46
C LYS A 265 23.32 32.59 1.46
N LYS A 266 22.63 33.64 0.97
CA LYS A 266 22.01 34.70 1.79
C LYS A 266 20.66 34.29 2.37
N GLY A 267 20.20 33.07 2.12
CA GLY A 267 18.94 32.53 2.62
C GLY A 267 17.70 32.95 1.82
N LEU A 268 17.86 33.65 0.69
CA LEU A 268 16.73 34.06 -0.14
C LEU A 268 16.30 32.93 -1.07
N THR A 269 14.99 32.68 -1.12
CA THR A 269 14.38 31.66 -1.97
C THR A 269 13.68 32.30 -3.17
N GLY A 270 13.87 31.75 -4.36
CA GLY A 270 13.24 32.22 -5.59
C GLY A 270 13.59 31.35 -6.80
N TYR A 271 13.19 31.79 -7.99
CA TYR A 271 13.30 31.01 -9.21
C TYR A 271 14.44 31.48 -10.11
N VAL A 272 15.17 30.51 -10.67
CA VAL A 272 16.17 30.71 -11.73
C VAL A 272 15.88 29.73 -12.87
N HIS A 273 16.20 30.12 -14.11
CA HIS A 273 16.01 29.22 -15.24
C HIS A 273 17.02 28.07 -15.18
N LYS A 274 16.60 26.84 -15.48
CA LYS A 274 17.43 25.63 -15.38
C LYS A 274 18.74 25.71 -16.17
N SER A 275 18.74 26.47 -17.28
CA SER A 275 19.93 26.67 -18.13
C SER A 275 21.05 27.43 -17.43
N ARG A 276 20.80 27.99 -16.24
CA ARG A 276 21.77 28.74 -15.44
C ARG A 276 22.29 27.94 -14.25
N VAL A 277 21.85 26.71 -14.08
CA VAL A 277 22.19 25.85 -12.94
C VAL A 277 23.00 24.67 -13.44
N GLN A 278 24.22 24.51 -12.92
CA GLN A 278 25.10 23.39 -13.21
C GLN A 278 25.21 22.48 -11.99
N VAL A 279 25.19 21.16 -12.22
CA VAL A 279 25.54 20.15 -11.21
C VAL A 279 27.05 19.94 -11.24
N ASN A 280 27.70 20.04 -10.08
CA ASN A 280 29.08 19.62 -9.88
C ASN A 280 29.16 18.15 -9.45
#